data_AF-A0A820NFB9-F1
#
_entry.id   AF-A0A820NFB9-F1
#
_cell.length_a   1.000
_cell.length_b   1.000
_cell.length_c   1.000
_cell.angle_alpha   90.00
_cell.angle_beta   90.00
_cell.angle_gamma   90.00
#
_symmetry.space_group_name_H-M   'P 1'
#
loop_
_entity.id
_entity.type
_entity.pdbx_description
1 polymer ?
#
loop_
_entity_poly.entity_id
_entity_poly.type
_entity_poly.pdbx_seq_one_letter_code
_entity_poly.pdbx_strand_id
1 'polypeptide(L)'
;NRWQPPVDLASERFSNGSIQATSFGPCCPQTEAKIYITAQDEQCLYLNRSNSIVKKLNCQNNKNETVLECLRKASVNDLIVAYGDDGLRSVIDGYFFSYYPRLAIQHGTYNPSINMMVGFNKHEMPICLIYPSMNSENATSIINNLVGYGTTSMVVNSNRLNNCSSSSDSHNRCCDIVGPILTTWLDCGVRRLYNSIHMKYNEKQHNLFWYNMDCNSGICPQLTKEQGGGICAHTFEIPLVFGTESDYKSVNPINCTWDKQTRIYSNKIISHWISMGTTGEPLKPWLRYDPSKSNYLQLTPYHEFSMESWNGDCSIFDQSEDDNLLQMFGSDDD
;
A
#
# COMPACT_ATOMS: atom_id res chain seq x y z
N ASN A 1 27.96 20.91 -8.07
CA ASN A 1 28.32 19.50 -8.36
C ASN A 1 27.74 18.52 -7.33
N ARG A 2 26.43 18.57 -7.00
CA ARG A 2 25.81 17.73 -5.96
C ARG A 2 24.91 16.60 -6.49
N TRP A 3 24.84 16.45 -7.81
CA TRP A 3 24.16 15.33 -8.44
C TRP A 3 25.13 14.75 -9.47
N GLN A 4 25.66 13.58 -9.16
CA GLN A 4 26.13 12.67 -10.20
C GLN A 4 24.96 11.73 -10.50
N PRO A 5 24.65 11.46 -11.78
CA PRO A 5 23.68 10.43 -12.10
C PRO A 5 24.12 9.11 -11.47
N PRO A 6 23.19 8.21 -11.11
CA PRO A 6 23.54 6.89 -10.60
C PRO A 6 24.53 6.23 -11.55
N VAL A 7 25.58 5.62 -10.97
CA VAL A 7 26.42 4.66 -11.69
C VAL A 7 25.49 3.66 -12.37
N ASP A 8 25.76 3.29 -13.61
CA ASP A 8 24.94 2.34 -14.36
C ASP A 8 25.04 0.95 -13.70
N LEU A 9 24.21 0.72 -12.67
CA LEU A 9 24.14 -0.53 -11.91
C LEU A 9 23.77 -1.72 -12.80
N ALA A 10 23.20 -1.48 -13.99
CA ALA A 10 22.97 -2.55 -14.95
C ALA A 10 24.29 -3.13 -15.47
N SER A 11 25.34 -2.32 -15.56
CA SER A 11 26.67 -2.77 -16.00
C SER A 11 27.41 -3.61 -14.93
N GLU A 12 27.11 -3.40 -13.63
CA GLU A 12 27.76 -4.12 -12.53
C GLU A 12 27.01 -5.40 -12.12
N ARG A 13 25.67 -5.42 -12.18
CA ARG A 13 24.87 -6.64 -11.85
C ARG A 13 24.60 -7.56 -13.03
N PHE A 14 24.56 -7.06 -14.27
CA PHE A 14 24.36 -7.86 -15.47
C PHE A 14 25.66 -7.94 -16.27
N SER A 15 26.57 -8.79 -15.82
CA SER A 15 27.93 -8.96 -16.39
C SER A 15 27.97 -9.31 -17.89
N ASN A 16 26.82 -9.60 -18.52
CA ASN A 16 26.68 -9.83 -19.97
C ASN A 16 25.66 -8.91 -20.68
N GLY A 17 25.09 -7.90 -20.00
CA GLY A 17 24.13 -6.97 -20.60
C GLY A 17 22.86 -7.63 -21.18
N SER A 18 22.49 -8.82 -20.70
CA SER A 18 21.32 -9.57 -21.18
C SER A 18 20.06 -9.18 -20.39
N ILE A 19 19.00 -8.79 -21.11
CA ILE A 19 17.64 -8.49 -20.58
C ILE A 19 16.76 -9.75 -20.61
N GLN A 20 17.33 -10.93 -20.88
CA GLN A 20 16.54 -12.14 -20.97
C GLN A 20 16.13 -12.59 -19.56
N ALA A 21 14.82 -12.60 -19.29
CA ALA A 21 14.29 -13.04 -18.01
C ALA A 21 14.77 -14.46 -17.62
N THR A 22 15.09 -15.30 -18.60
CA THR A 22 15.71 -16.62 -18.42
C THR A 22 17.02 -16.60 -17.61
N SER A 23 17.74 -15.47 -17.55
CA SER A 23 18.96 -15.34 -16.74
C SER A 23 18.68 -15.34 -15.24
N PHE A 24 17.42 -15.13 -14.84
CA PHE A 24 17.00 -15.23 -13.44
C PHE A 24 16.65 -16.66 -13.04
N GLY A 25 16.76 -17.65 -13.93
CA GLY A 25 16.52 -19.06 -13.62
C GLY A 25 15.44 -19.71 -14.51
N PRO A 26 15.19 -21.03 -14.34
CA PRO A 26 14.28 -21.81 -15.19
C PRO A 26 12.81 -21.38 -15.09
N CYS A 27 12.45 -20.55 -14.10
CA CYS A 27 11.10 -20.04 -13.90
C CYS A 27 10.76 -18.82 -14.78
N CYS A 28 11.66 -18.38 -15.67
CA CYS A 28 11.46 -17.22 -16.55
C CYS A 28 11.70 -17.56 -18.03
N PRO A 29 11.01 -16.90 -19.00
CA PRO A 29 10.03 -15.84 -18.80
C PRO A 29 8.68 -16.39 -18.35
N GLN A 30 7.99 -15.66 -17.48
CA GLN A 30 6.61 -15.95 -17.14
C GLN A 30 5.64 -15.19 -18.06
N THR A 31 4.59 -15.87 -18.52
CA THR A 31 3.44 -15.21 -19.14
C THR A 31 2.80 -14.21 -18.18
N GLU A 32 2.24 -13.10 -18.68
CA GLU A 32 1.38 -12.18 -17.90
C GLU A 32 0.19 -12.97 -17.31
N ALA A 33 0.40 -13.58 -16.14
CA ALA A 33 -0.65 -14.17 -15.35
C ALA A 33 -1.21 -13.08 -14.42
N LYS A 34 -2.54 -12.99 -14.31
CA LYS A 34 -3.21 -12.10 -13.34
C LYS A 34 -3.04 -12.55 -11.87
N ILE A 35 -2.03 -13.37 -11.58
CA ILE A 35 -1.94 -14.14 -10.35
C ILE A 35 -0.48 -14.42 -9.95
N TYR A 36 -0.24 -14.50 -8.64
CA TYR A 36 1.02 -14.31 -7.88
C TYR A 36 2.27 -15.09 -8.34
N ILE A 37 3.43 -14.46 -8.15
CA ILE A 37 4.77 -14.83 -8.62
C ILE A 37 5.72 -14.69 -7.40
N THR A 38 6.67 -15.61 -7.19
CA THR A 38 7.68 -15.63 -6.10
C THR A 38 8.67 -14.43 -6.15
N ALA A 39 9.91 -14.48 -5.65
CA ALA A 39 10.82 -13.30 -5.63
C ALA A 39 11.83 -13.14 -6.77
N GLN A 40 12.46 -14.25 -7.14
CA GLN A 40 13.12 -14.43 -8.43
C GLN A 40 12.17 -13.98 -9.55
N ASP A 41 10.92 -14.26 -9.27
CA ASP A 41 9.68 -13.98 -9.93
C ASP A 41 9.17 -12.52 -9.78
N GLU A 42 9.47 -11.79 -8.71
CA GLU A 42 9.14 -10.36 -8.56
C GLU A 42 10.10 -9.53 -9.43
N GLN A 43 11.40 -9.85 -9.39
CA GLN A 43 12.36 -9.31 -10.35
C GLN A 43 12.02 -9.74 -11.79
N CYS A 44 11.59 -10.99 -11.99
CA CYS A 44 11.07 -11.46 -13.27
C CYS A 44 9.78 -10.73 -13.68
N LEU A 45 8.87 -10.41 -12.76
CA LEU A 45 7.64 -9.66 -12.99
C LEU A 45 7.98 -8.22 -13.36
N TYR A 46 8.85 -7.55 -12.60
CA TYR A 46 9.33 -6.21 -12.91
C TYR A 46 10.05 -6.18 -14.25
N LEU A 47 10.83 -7.22 -14.56
CA LEU A 47 11.48 -7.38 -15.85
C LEU A 47 10.47 -7.72 -16.96
N ASN A 48 9.45 -8.53 -16.73
CA ASN A 48 8.38 -8.84 -17.68
C ASN A 48 7.54 -7.61 -17.97
N ARG A 49 7.22 -6.81 -16.95
CA ARG A 49 6.58 -5.50 -17.09
C ARG A 49 7.46 -4.54 -17.88
N SER A 50 8.74 -4.45 -17.52
CA SER A 50 9.72 -3.64 -18.25
C SER A 50 9.82 -4.10 -19.72
N ASN A 51 9.86 -5.40 -19.97
CA ASN A 51 9.87 -6.00 -21.30
C ASN A 51 8.54 -5.77 -22.05
N SER A 52 7.41 -5.76 -21.35
CA SER A 52 6.09 -5.42 -21.90
C SER A 52 6.08 -3.96 -22.36
N ILE A 53 6.61 -3.03 -21.57
CA ILE A 53 6.79 -1.62 -21.95
C ILE A 53 7.72 -1.49 -23.16
N VAL A 54 8.89 -2.15 -23.12
CA VAL A 54 9.85 -2.18 -24.23
C VAL A 54 9.19 -2.72 -25.50
N LYS A 55 8.36 -3.76 -25.39
CA LYS A 55 7.60 -4.33 -26.50
C LYS A 55 6.52 -3.38 -27.03
N LYS A 56 5.72 -2.77 -26.16
CA LYS A 56 4.67 -1.79 -26.52
C LYS A 56 5.26 -0.59 -27.27
N LEU A 57 6.48 -0.19 -26.94
CA LEU A 57 7.21 0.92 -27.56
C LEU A 57 8.08 0.50 -28.76
N ASN A 58 8.04 -0.78 -29.18
CA ASN A 58 8.89 -1.34 -30.23
C ASN A 58 10.40 -1.10 -30.01
N CYS A 59 10.83 -1.07 -28.75
CA CYS A 59 12.22 -0.85 -28.34
C CYS A 59 13.02 -2.15 -28.14
N GLN A 60 12.56 -3.27 -28.69
CA GLN A 60 13.19 -4.58 -28.49
C GLN A 60 14.59 -4.61 -29.14
N ASN A 61 15.64 -4.80 -28.33
CA ASN A 61 17.03 -4.98 -28.80
C ASN A 61 17.80 -5.92 -27.85
N ASN A 62 18.86 -6.54 -28.34
CA ASN A 62 19.69 -7.51 -27.60
C ASN A 62 20.71 -6.84 -26.64
N LYS A 63 20.79 -5.50 -26.61
CA LYS A 63 21.74 -4.76 -25.76
C LYS A 63 21.03 -3.70 -24.90
N ASN A 64 21.37 -3.65 -23.61
CA ASN A 64 20.82 -2.71 -22.62
C ASN A 64 20.91 -1.25 -23.05
N GLU A 65 22.07 -0.80 -23.54
CA GLU A 65 22.26 0.60 -23.91
C GLU A 65 21.30 1.01 -25.04
N THR A 66 21.08 0.13 -26.01
CA THR A 66 20.19 0.39 -27.15
C THR A 66 18.72 0.44 -26.75
N VAL A 67 18.30 -0.37 -25.76
CA VAL A 67 16.94 -0.31 -25.21
C VAL A 67 16.72 1.02 -24.48
N LEU A 68 17.65 1.43 -23.63
CA LEU A 68 17.56 2.71 -22.92
C LEU A 68 17.58 3.91 -23.86
N GLU A 69 18.40 3.89 -24.90
CA GLU A 69 18.39 4.92 -25.94
C GLU A 69 17.06 5.00 -26.67
N CYS A 70 16.43 3.86 -26.96
CA CYS A 70 15.11 3.83 -27.57
C CYS A 70 14.03 4.40 -26.64
N LEU A 71 14.01 3.97 -25.37
CA LEU A 71 13.07 4.48 -24.36
C LEU A 71 13.24 6.00 -24.14
N ARG A 72 14.48 6.51 -24.17
CA ARG A 72 14.76 7.95 -24.07
C ARG A 72 14.29 8.77 -25.27
N LYS A 73 14.14 8.13 -26.44
CA LYS A 73 13.61 8.75 -27.66
C LYS A 73 12.08 8.69 -27.76
N ALA A 74 11.44 7.80 -27.01
CA ALA A 74 9.98 7.72 -26.95
C ALA A 74 9.39 9.00 -26.36
N SER A 75 8.22 9.40 -26.84
CA SER A 75 7.54 10.55 -26.26
C SER A 75 7.03 10.23 -24.86
N VAL A 76 6.87 11.26 -24.02
CA VAL A 76 6.28 11.10 -22.67
C VAL A 76 4.89 10.47 -22.75
N ASN A 77 4.09 10.83 -23.76
CA ASN A 77 2.76 10.27 -23.94
C ASN A 77 2.82 8.76 -24.25
N ASP A 78 3.72 8.34 -25.15
CA ASP A 78 3.87 6.93 -25.48
C ASP A 78 4.34 6.12 -24.27
N LEU A 79 5.26 6.68 -23.47
CA LEU A 79 5.69 6.08 -22.22
C LEU A 79 4.51 5.90 -21.26
N ILE A 80 3.72 6.95 -21.01
CA ILE A 80 2.53 6.88 -20.13
C ILE A 80 1.54 5.82 -20.61
N VAL A 81 1.25 5.77 -21.92
CA VAL A 81 0.36 4.76 -22.50
C VAL A 81 0.93 3.34 -22.37
N ALA A 82 2.24 3.18 -22.56
CA ALA A 82 2.90 1.88 -22.43
C ALA A 82 2.92 1.38 -20.98
N TYR A 83 3.11 2.27 -20.01
CA TYR A 83 3.02 1.97 -18.57
C TYR A 83 1.59 1.63 -18.14
N GLY A 84 0.58 2.36 -18.63
CA GLY A 84 -0.81 2.16 -18.22
C GLY A 84 -0.98 2.22 -16.70
N ASP A 85 -1.77 1.30 -16.15
CA ASP A 85 -2.03 1.19 -14.70
C ASP A 85 -0.91 0.45 -13.94
N ASP A 86 0.10 -0.10 -14.64
CA ASP A 86 1.08 -1.00 -14.01
C ASP A 86 2.06 -0.28 -13.07
N GLY A 87 2.20 1.04 -13.23
CA GLY A 87 3.00 1.92 -12.38
C GLY A 87 4.49 1.56 -12.27
N LEU A 88 5.32 2.54 -11.90
CA LEU A 88 6.68 2.25 -11.42
C LEU A 88 6.62 2.07 -9.91
N ARG A 89 7.13 0.94 -9.42
CA ARG A 89 7.23 0.64 -7.98
C ARG A 89 8.68 0.77 -7.52
N SER A 90 8.87 1.00 -6.22
CA SER A 90 10.18 0.95 -5.59
C SER A 90 10.79 -0.44 -5.73
N VAL A 91 12.11 -0.52 -5.92
CA VAL A 91 12.86 -1.77 -6.02
C VAL A 91 13.98 -1.80 -4.98
N ILE A 92 14.34 -3.00 -4.53
CA ILE A 92 15.52 -3.20 -3.67
C ILE A 92 16.76 -3.19 -4.56
N ASP A 93 17.36 -2.02 -4.73
CA ASP A 93 18.45 -1.77 -5.67
C ASP A 93 19.84 -2.01 -5.08
N GLY A 94 19.96 -2.21 -3.76
CA GLY A 94 21.25 -2.30 -3.09
C GLY A 94 21.92 -0.94 -2.83
N TYR A 95 21.36 0.15 -3.38
CA TYR A 95 21.91 1.50 -3.33
C TYR A 95 21.06 2.42 -2.46
N PHE A 96 19.85 2.76 -2.89
CA PHE A 96 18.91 3.52 -2.07
C PHE A 96 18.23 2.62 -1.03
N PHE A 97 17.83 1.43 -1.43
CA PHE A 97 17.28 0.39 -0.55
C PHE A 97 18.20 -0.83 -0.57
N SER A 98 19.11 -0.89 0.41
CA SER A 98 20.02 -2.05 0.56
C SER A 98 19.31 -3.31 1.06
N TYR A 99 18.15 -3.16 1.70
CA TYR A 99 17.38 -4.25 2.27
C TYR A 99 15.90 -4.07 1.99
N TYR A 100 15.18 -5.19 1.94
CA TYR A 100 13.73 -5.19 2.10
C TYR A 100 13.36 -4.48 3.42
N PRO A 101 12.30 -3.64 3.48
CA PRO A 101 12.03 -2.78 4.64
C PRO A 101 12.02 -3.49 6.00
N ARG A 102 11.41 -4.67 6.09
CA ARG A 102 11.39 -5.46 7.34
C ARG A 102 12.80 -5.89 7.78
N LEU A 103 13.62 -6.35 6.84
CA LEU A 103 15.02 -6.70 7.09
C LEU A 103 15.83 -5.46 7.49
N ALA A 104 15.60 -4.30 6.86
CA ALA A 104 16.28 -3.05 7.21
C ALA A 104 16.10 -2.69 8.70
N ILE A 105 14.88 -2.85 9.22
CA ILE A 105 14.60 -2.63 10.65
C ILE A 105 15.32 -3.67 11.51
N GLN A 106 15.21 -4.96 11.18
CA GLN A 106 15.88 -6.05 11.92
C GLN A 106 17.40 -5.87 11.98
N HIS A 107 18.03 -5.47 10.87
CA HIS A 107 19.48 -5.22 10.78
C HIS A 107 19.92 -3.90 11.41
N GLY A 108 18.99 -3.03 11.81
CA GLY A 108 19.35 -1.75 12.43
C GLY A 108 19.81 -0.69 11.43
N THR A 109 19.51 -0.85 10.14
CA THR A 109 19.86 0.10 9.07
C THR A 109 18.76 1.13 8.81
N TYR A 110 17.65 1.02 9.56
CA TYR A 110 16.59 2.01 9.59
C TYR A 110 16.93 3.21 10.51
N ASN A 111 16.32 4.37 10.29
CA ASN A 111 16.56 5.55 11.12
C ASN A 111 16.07 5.32 12.57
N PRO A 112 16.98 5.33 13.58
CA PRO A 112 16.63 5.05 14.98
C PRO A 112 16.01 6.24 15.72
N SER A 113 15.77 7.37 15.06
CA SER A 113 15.20 8.58 15.68
C SER A 113 14.00 9.10 14.89
N ILE A 114 13.09 8.19 14.53
CA ILE A 114 11.84 8.54 13.86
C ILE A 114 10.71 8.73 14.88
N ASN A 115 9.97 9.82 14.72
CA ASN A 115 8.62 9.96 15.26
C ASN A 115 7.67 9.73 14.09
N MET A 116 6.72 8.82 14.25
CA MET A 116 5.85 8.38 13.16
C MET A 116 4.40 8.42 13.58
N MET A 117 3.56 8.94 12.69
CA MET A 117 2.11 8.91 12.81
C MET A 117 1.56 8.30 11.51
N VAL A 118 0.94 7.13 11.62
CA VAL A 118 0.35 6.42 10.49
C VAL A 118 -1.14 6.28 10.76
N GLY A 119 -1.95 6.37 9.71
CA GLY A 119 -3.33 6.01 9.82
C GLY A 119 -3.93 5.76 8.46
N PHE A 120 -5.15 5.28 8.49
CA PHE A 120 -5.91 4.88 7.32
C PHE A 120 -7.33 5.37 7.43
N ASN A 121 -7.99 5.36 6.30
CA ASN A 121 -9.40 5.59 6.19
C ASN A 121 -10.18 4.31 6.50
N LYS A 122 -11.31 4.46 7.15
CA LYS A 122 -12.19 3.35 7.53
C LYS A 122 -12.55 2.43 6.37
N HIS A 123 -12.58 2.96 5.14
CA HIS A 123 -12.84 2.20 3.92
C HIS A 123 -11.79 2.48 2.84
N GLU A 124 -10.49 2.41 3.16
CA GLU A 124 -9.38 2.60 2.19
C GLU A 124 -9.70 2.02 0.81
N MET A 125 -10.08 0.75 0.75
CA MET A 125 -10.54 0.13 -0.47
C MET A 125 -12.05 -0.12 -0.38
N PRO A 126 -12.91 0.77 -0.91
CA PRO A 126 -14.35 0.62 -0.84
C PRO A 126 -14.84 -0.44 -1.83
N ILE A 127 -14.47 -1.70 -1.59
CA ILE A 127 -14.49 -2.77 -2.58
C ILE A 127 -15.89 -3.08 -3.11
N CYS A 128 -16.93 -2.84 -2.31
CA CYS A 128 -18.32 -2.95 -2.74
C CYS A 128 -18.80 -1.84 -3.69
N LEU A 129 -18.17 -0.67 -3.69
CA LEU A 129 -18.43 0.36 -4.70
C LEU A 129 -17.77 -0.01 -6.03
N ILE A 130 -16.56 -0.57 -5.96
CA ILE A 130 -15.76 -0.93 -7.14
C ILE A 130 -16.32 -2.19 -7.81
N TYR A 131 -16.69 -3.20 -7.01
CA TYR A 131 -17.20 -4.49 -7.46
C TYR A 131 -18.51 -4.86 -6.74
N PRO A 132 -19.62 -4.17 -7.03
CA PRO A 132 -20.89 -4.36 -6.33
C PRO A 132 -21.48 -5.77 -6.49
N SER A 133 -21.17 -6.43 -7.61
CA SER A 133 -21.59 -7.79 -7.95
C SER A 133 -20.45 -8.80 -7.87
N MET A 134 -19.45 -8.55 -7.01
CA MET A 134 -18.32 -9.46 -6.79
C MET A 134 -18.82 -10.87 -6.44
N ASN A 135 -18.36 -11.88 -7.17
CA ASN A 135 -18.59 -13.28 -6.84
C ASN A 135 -17.38 -13.89 -6.09
N SER A 136 -17.48 -15.16 -5.69
CA SER A 136 -16.44 -15.85 -4.92
C SER A 136 -15.12 -16.01 -5.69
N GLU A 137 -15.16 -16.16 -7.02
CA GLU A 137 -13.97 -16.24 -7.86
C GLU A 137 -13.23 -14.90 -7.89
N ASN A 138 -13.95 -13.79 -8.10
CA ASN A 138 -13.38 -12.44 -8.04
C ASN A 138 -12.81 -12.13 -6.65
N ALA A 139 -13.55 -12.47 -5.59
CA ALA A 139 -13.09 -12.31 -4.22
C ALA A 139 -11.79 -13.10 -3.97
N THR A 140 -11.75 -14.37 -4.38
CA THR A 140 -10.57 -15.23 -4.26
C THR A 140 -9.38 -14.65 -5.03
N SER A 141 -9.59 -14.14 -6.24
CA SER A 141 -8.52 -13.51 -7.03
C SER A 141 -7.96 -12.25 -6.34
N ILE A 142 -8.82 -11.41 -5.75
CA ILE A 142 -8.39 -10.23 -5.00
C ILE A 142 -7.58 -10.63 -3.76
N ILE A 143 -8.08 -11.59 -2.97
CA ILE A 143 -7.36 -12.11 -1.81
C ILE A 143 -6.02 -12.72 -2.24
N ASN A 144 -5.99 -13.43 -3.36
CA ASN A 144 -4.77 -14.02 -3.86
C ASN A 144 -3.71 -12.98 -4.22
N ASN A 145 -4.13 -11.86 -4.82
CA ASN A 145 -3.22 -10.76 -5.12
C ASN A 145 -2.72 -10.04 -3.86
N LEU A 146 -3.44 -10.18 -2.73
CA LEU A 146 -3.09 -9.59 -1.45
C LEU A 146 -2.09 -10.44 -0.66
N VAL A 147 -2.37 -11.74 -0.49
CA VAL A 147 -1.63 -12.63 0.43
C VAL A 147 -0.83 -13.75 -0.26
N GLY A 148 -0.91 -13.86 -1.58
CA GLY A 148 -0.25 -14.92 -2.35
C GLY A 148 -0.92 -16.29 -2.23
N TYR A 149 -0.66 -17.15 -3.23
CA TYR A 149 -1.32 -18.45 -3.39
C TYR A 149 -1.25 -19.38 -2.18
N GLY A 150 -0.10 -19.44 -1.51
CA GLY A 150 0.11 -20.31 -0.35
C GLY A 150 -0.87 -20.01 0.79
N THR A 151 -1.24 -18.73 0.94
CA THR A 151 -2.09 -18.27 2.05
C THR A 151 -3.55 -18.03 1.62
N THR A 152 -3.84 -17.86 0.33
CA THR A 152 -5.18 -17.60 -0.20
C THR A 152 -6.22 -18.58 0.31
N SER A 153 -5.91 -19.88 0.25
CA SER A 153 -6.86 -20.93 0.66
C SER A 153 -7.24 -20.82 2.15
N MET A 154 -6.30 -20.43 3.02
CA MET A 154 -6.54 -20.23 4.45
C MET A 154 -7.47 -19.03 4.69
N VAL A 155 -7.21 -17.90 4.03
CA VAL A 155 -8.06 -16.70 4.12
C VAL A 155 -9.46 -16.97 3.56
N VAL A 156 -9.55 -17.62 2.40
CA VAL A 156 -10.83 -17.97 1.75
C VAL A 156 -11.66 -18.88 2.63
N ASN A 157 -11.06 -19.91 3.23
CA ASN A 157 -11.78 -20.88 4.06
C ASN A 157 -12.20 -20.28 5.41
N SER A 158 -11.29 -19.57 6.09
CA SER A 158 -11.57 -18.93 7.39
C SER A 158 -12.71 -17.91 7.31
N ASN A 159 -12.79 -17.17 6.20
CA ASN A 159 -13.82 -16.16 5.96
C ASN A 159 -15.02 -16.68 5.16
N ARG A 160 -15.06 -17.99 4.84
CA ARG A 160 -16.13 -18.63 4.05
C ARG A 160 -16.42 -17.94 2.71
N LEU A 161 -15.39 -17.40 2.06
CA LEU A 161 -15.53 -16.69 0.78
C LEU A 161 -16.06 -17.59 -0.35
N ASN A 162 -15.87 -18.91 -0.27
CA ASN A 162 -16.46 -19.84 -1.25
C ASN A 162 -18.00 -19.86 -1.21
N ASN A 163 -18.60 -19.41 -0.11
CA ASN A 163 -20.06 -19.42 0.11
C ASN A 163 -20.68 -18.02 0.04
N CYS A 164 -19.91 -17.00 -0.32
CA CYS A 164 -20.41 -15.63 -0.40
C CYS A 164 -21.27 -15.43 -1.67
N SER A 165 -22.15 -14.45 -1.63
CA SER A 165 -23.07 -14.13 -2.72
C SER A 165 -22.63 -12.88 -3.49
N SER A 166 -22.92 -12.83 -4.78
CA SER A 166 -22.81 -11.61 -5.59
C SER A 166 -24.07 -10.75 -5.58
N SER A 167 -25.18 -11.25 -5.01
CA SER A 167 -26.46 -10.53 -4.96
C SER A 167 -26.42 -9.33 -4.02
N SER A 168 -26.90 -8.17 -4.46
CA SER A 168 -27.00 -6.95 -3.64
C SER A 168 -27.83 -7.10 -2.38
N ASP A 169 -28.77 -8.06 -2.37
CA ASP A 169 -29.73 -8.24 -1.28
C ASP A 169 -29.29 -9.32 -0.29
N SER A 170 -28.14 -9.96 -0.55
CA SER A 170 -27.62 -10.99 0.33
C SER A 170 -26.96 -10.39 1.56
N HIS A 171 -27.08 -11.05 2.71
CA HIS A 171 -26.41 -10.64 3.95
C HIS A 171 -24.94 -11.08 3.99
N ASN A 172 -24.51 -11.92 3.04
CA ASN A 172 -23.17 -12.51 2.96
C ASN A 172 -22.47 -12.14 1.64
N ARG A 173 -22.58 -10.88 1.21
CA ARG A 173 -21.99 -10.45 -0.05
C ARG A 173 -20.48 -10.60 -0.03
N CYS A 174 -19.91 -11.05 -1.15
CA CYS A 174 -18.48 -11.25 -1.25
C CYS A 174 -17.68 -9.97 -0.97
N CYS A 175 -18.13 -8.85 -1.51
CA CYS A 175 -17.47 -7.57 -1.29
C CYS A 175 -17.55 -7.10 0.18
N ASP A 176 -18.65 -7.40 0.90
CA ASP A 176 -18.82 -7.03 2.31
C ASP A 176 -17.91 -7.87 3.23
N ILE A 177 -17.50 -9.06 2.80
CA ILE A 177 -16.51 -9.90 3.50
C ILE A 177 -15.08 -9.48 3.14
N VAL A 178 -14.80 -9.22 1.86
CA VAL A 178 -13.44 -8.84 1.39
C VAL A 178 -13.00 -7.50 1.96
N GLY A 179 -13.91 -6.51 2.09
CA GLY A 179 -13.57 -5.17 2.61
C GLY A 179 -12.85 -5.22 3.97
N PRO A 180 -13.44 -5.82 5.02
CA PRO A 180 -12.80 -5.99 6.32
C PRO A 180 -11.48 -6.75 6.30
N ILE A 181 -11.30 -7.73 5.39
CA ILE A 181 -10.03 -8.46 5.24
C ILE A 181 -8.94 -7.49 4.75
N LEU A 182 -9.23 -6.64 3.76
CA LEU A 182 -8.30 -5.62 3.26
C LEU A 182 -7.93 -4.59 4.33
N THR A 183 -8.91 -4.14 5.12
CA THR A 183 -8.64 -3.23 6.25
C THR A 183 -7.75 -3.90 7.30
N THR A 184 -8.05 -5.16 7.66
CA THR A 184 -7.24 -5.91 8.63
C THR A 184 -5.81 -6.10 8.12
N TRP A 185 -5.62 -6.36 6.83
CA TRP A 185 -4.29 -6.46 6.22
C TRP A 185 -3.48 -5.16 6.39
N LEU A 186 -4.09 -4.00 6.16
CA LEU A 186 -3.44 -2.69 6.37
C LEU A 186 -3.09 -2.45 7.84
N ASP A 187 -4.03 -2.70 8.75
CA ASP A 187 -3.82 -2.58 10.20
C ASP A 187 -2.66 -3.48 10.66
N CYS A 188 -2.61 -4.70 10.15
CA CYS A 188 -1.53 -5.64 10.42
C CYS A 188 -0.19 -5.15 9.89
N GLY A 189 -0.16 -4.49 8.73
CA GLY A 189 1.04 -3.83 8.22
C GLY A 189 1.59 -2.78 9.19
N VAL A 190 0.73 -1.92 9.75
CA VAL A 190 1.14 -0.90 10.74
C VAL A 190 1.62 -1.55 12.03
N ARG A 191 0.85 -2.49 12.57
CA ARG A 191 1.24 -3.23 13.77
C ARG A 191 2.61 -3.88 13.58
N ARG A 192 2.84 -4.53 12.45
CA ARG A 192 4.12 -5.20 12.15
C ARG A 192 5.28 -4.21 12.07
N LEU A 193 5.09 -3.09 11.37
CA LEU A 193 6.07 -2.02 11.29
C LEU A 193 6.43 -1.50 12.69
N TYR A 194 5.41 -1.17 13.49
CA TYR A 194 5.59 -0.60 14.82
C TYR A 194 6.21 -1.60 15.80
N ASN A 195 5.77 -2.86 15.79
CA ASN A 195 6.40 -3.92 16.57
C ASN A 195 7.87 -4.10 16.21
N SER A 196 8.20 -4.10 14.91
CA SER A 196 9.58 -4.25 14.46
C SER A 196 10.48 -3.11 14.95
N ILE A 197 10.00 -1.86 14.84
CA ILE A 197 10.73 -0.68 15.34
C ILE A 197 10.88 -0.76 16.87
N HIS A 198 9.77 -1.06 17.56
CA HIS A 198 9.72 -1.13 19.01
C HIS A 198 10.67 -2.20 19.57
N MET A 199 10.65 -3.41 19.01
CA MET A 199 11.54 -4.51 19.40
C MET A 199 13.01 -4.19 19.15
N LYS A 200 13.33 -3.50 18.05
CA LYS A 200 14.71 -3.19 17.69
C LYS A 200 15.33 -2.05 18.51
N TYR A 201 14.56 -0.98 18.75
CA TYR A 201 15.10 0.30 19.24
C TYR A 201 14.59 0.72 20.63
N ASN A 202 13.71 -0.09 21.27
CA ASN A 202 13.11 0.17 22.58
C ASN A 202 12.14 1.38 22.60
N GLU A 203 11.16 1.37 23.50
CA GLU A 203 10.03 2.33 23.53
C GLU A 203 10.48 3.79 23.68
N LYS A 204 11.63 4.01 24.35
CA LYS A 204 12.08 5.35 24.73
C LYS A 204 12.64 6.17 23.57
N GLN A 205 12.93 5.53 22.43
CA GLN A 205 13.59 6.19 21.30
C GLN A 205 12.60 6.70 20.23
N HIS A 206 11.33 6.28 20.30
CA HIS A 206 10.36 6.55 19.24
C HIS A 206 9.00 6.98 19.77
N ASN A 207 8.42 7.99 19.14
CA ASN A 207 7.02 8.32 19.32
C ASN A 207 6.22 7.79 18.12
N LEU A 208 5.58 6.64 18.31
CA LEU A 208 4.77 5.96 17.28
C LEU A 208 3.29 6.17 17.61
N PHE A 209 2.50 6.63 16.65
CA PHE A 209 1.08 6.94 16.81
C PHE A 209 0.27 6.35 15.67
N TRP A 210 -0.91 5.84 15.98
CA TRP A 210 -1.80 5.23 15.01
C TRP A 210 -3.21 5.82 15.10
N TYR A 211 -3.83 6.10 13.96
CA TYR A 211 -5.23 6.49 13.87
C TYR A 211 -6.01 5.71 12.80
N ASN A 212 -7.34 5.71 12.96
CA ASN A 212 -8.29 5.32 11.92
C ASN A 212 -9.25 6.49 11.70
N MET A 213 -9.43 6.90 10.45
CA MET A 213 -10.22 8.06 10.08
C MET A 213 -11.55 7.65 9.46
N ASP A 214 -12.63 8.20 9.98
CA ASP A 214 -13.89 8.33 9.27
C ASP A 214 -13.97 9.76 8.71
N CYS A 215 -14.00 9.89 7.39
CA CYS A 215 -14.05 11.16 6.70
C CYS A 215 -15.47 11.70 6.64
N ASN A 216 -16.49 10.82 6.78
CA ASN A 216 -17.90 11.07 6.47
C ASN A 216 -18.07 12.00 5.25
N SER A 217 -17.81 11.47 4.05
CA SER A 217 -17.73 12.21 2.77
C SER A 217 -19.03 12.92 2.31
N GLY A 218 -20.05 13.04 3.17
CA GLY A 218 -21.37 13.55 2.82
C GLY A 218 -21.54 15.07 2.84
N ILE A 219 -20.48 15.87 3.01
CA ILE A 219 -20.66 17.30 3.32
C ILE A 219 -20.32 18.19 2.13
N CYS A 220 -19.18 17.95 1.47
CA CYS A 220 -18.76 18.71 0.30
C CYS A 220 -17.51 18.08 -0.35
N PRO A 221 -17.59 17.61 -1.62
CA PRO A 221 -18.81 17.50 -2.42
C PRO A 221 -19.80 16.52 -1.78
N GLN A 222 -21.10 16.82 -1.86
CA GLN A 222 -22.12 15.84 -1.49
C GLN A 222 -22.12 14.73 -2.54
N LEU A 223 -21.48 13.61 -2.21
CA LEU A 223 -21.47 12.42 -3.05
C LEU A 223 -22.79 11.66 -2.87
N THR A 224 -23.37 11.14 -3.96
CA THR A 224 -24.45 10.15 -3.84
C THR A 224 -23.90 8.85 -3.27
N LYS A 225 -24.77 7.96 -2.79
CA LYS A 225 -24.35 6.64 -2.29
C LYS A 225 -23.54 5.86 -3.33
N GLU A 226 -23.95 5.92 -4.59
CA GLU A 226 -23.27 5.29 -5.73
C GLU A 226 -21.89 5.88 -5.99
N GLN A 227 -21.70 7.17 -5.66
CA GLN A 227 -20.43 7.87 -5.74
C GLN A 227 -19.57 7.69 -4.47
N GLY A 228 -20.03 6.91 -3.49
CA GLY A 228 -19.34 6.71 -2.21
C GLY A 228 -19.70 7.73 -1.12
N GLY A 229 -20.89 8.34 -1.20
CA GLY A 229 -21.42 9.17 -0.14
C GLY A 229 -21.50 8.43 1.20
N GLY A 230 -20.91 9.04 2.23
CA GLY A 230 -20.82 8.45 3.57
C GLY A 230 -19.70 7.40 3.72
N ILE A 231 -18.87 7.22 2.69
CA ILE A 231 -17.71 6.31 2.72
C ILE A 231 -16.43 7.14 2.76
N CYS A 232 -15.60 6.88 3.76
CA CYS A 232 -14.23 7.40 3.83
C CYS A 232 -13.31 6.48 3.04
N ALA A 233 -13.24 6.71 1.73
CA ALA A 233 -12.41 5.93 0.81
C ALA A 233 -10.96 6.41 0.82
N HIS A 234 -10.03 5.65 0.23
CA HIS A 234 -8.65 6.11 -0.01
C HIS A 234 -8.63 7.55 -0.50
N THR A 235 -7.69 8.37 -0.03
CA THR A 235 -7.44 9.79 -0.38
C THR A 235 -8.49 10.81 0.07
N PHE A 236 -9.59 10.40 0.72
CA PHE A 236 -10.64 11.33 1.17
C PHE A 236 -10.26 12.13 2.45
N GLU A 237 -9.20 11.70 3.13
CA GLU A 237 -8.59 12.39 4.26
C GLU A 237 -7.75 13.59 3.84
N ILE A 238 -7.19 13.57 2.62
CA ILE A 238 -6.25 14.60 2.15
C ILE A 238 -6.86 16.01 2.31
N PRO A 239 -8.07 16.31 1.79
CA PRO A 239 -8.69 17.62 1.97
C PRO A 239 -8.74 18.04 3.45
N LEU A 240 -9.12 17.12 4.35
CA LEU A 240 -9.22 17.36 5.80
C LEU A 240 -7.87 17.66 6.46
N VAL A 241 -6.80 17.01 6.01
CA VAL A 241 -5.43 17.24 6.50
C VAL A 241 -4.87 18.58 5.99
N PHE A 242 -5.25 19.02 4.80
CA PHE A 242 -4.79 20.29 4.21
C PHE A 242 -5.72 21.49 4.51
N GLY A 243 -6.91 21.24 5.05
CA GLY A 243 -7.90 22.29 5.29
C GLY A 243 -8.48 22.87 3.99
N THR A 244 -8.60 22.04 2.95
CA THR A 244 -9.08 22.43 1.62
C THR A 244 -10.36 21.72 1.27
N GLU A 245 -11.26 22.36 0.52
CA GLU A 245 -12.50 21.73 0.07
C GLU A 245 -12.28 20.80 -1.14
N SER A 246 -11.24 21.05 -1.93
CA SER A 246 -10.87 20.25 -3.10
C SER A 246 -10.06 19.01 -2.74
N ASP A 247 -10.32 17.92 -3.46
CA ASP A 247 -9.49 16.72 -3.44
C ASP A 247 -8.50 16.68 -4.62
N TYR A 248 -7.63 15.66 -4.64
CA TYR A 248 -6.64 15.45 -5.72
C TYR A 248 -7.27 15.15 -7.09
N LYS A 249 -8.55 14.77 -7.14
CA LYS A 249 -9.29 14.48 -8.39
C LYS A 249 -10.04 15.70 -8.93
N SER A 250 -10.10 16.78 -8.16
CA SER A 250 -10.85 17.98 -8.51
C SER A 250 -10.16 18.75 -9.63
N VAL A 251 -10.57 18.48 -10.87
CA VAL A 251 -10.10 19.20 -12.07
C VAL A 251 -10.67 20.63 -12.12
N ASN A 252 -11.84 20.83 -11.50
CA ASN A 252 -12.51 22.12 -11.40
C ASN A 252 -12.71 22.51 -9.94
N PRO A 253 -12.84 23.81 -9.63
CA PRO A 253 -13.25 24.27 -8.30
C PRO A 253 -14.55 23.58 -7.87
N ILE A 254 -14.56 22.99 -6.67
CA ILE A 254 -15.77 22.37 -6.14
C ILE A 254 -16.75 23.48 -5.75
N ASN A 255 -17.97 23.44 -6.28
CA ASN A 255 -19.02 24.42 -5.97
C ASN A 255 -19.82 24.04 -4.72
N CYS A 256 -19.12 23.80 -3.61
CA CYS A 256 -19.72 23.69 -2.28
C CYS A 256 -18.75 24.23 -1.25
N THR A 257 -19.24 24.49 -0.06
CA THR A 257 -18.39 24.90 1.06
C THR A 257 -18.58 23.95 2.23
N TRP A 258 -17.49 23.72 2.96
CA TRP A 258 -17.55 22.94 4.19
C TRP A 258 -18.44 23.62 5.22
N ASP A 259 -19.28 22.82 5.88
CA ASP A 259 -20.04 23.30 7.03
C ASP A 259 -19.10 23.64 8.21
N LYS A 260 -19.65 24.32 9.23
CA LYS A 260 -18.87 24.72 10.41
C LYS A 260 -18.22 23.53 11.12
N GLN A 261 -18.88 22.39 11.16
CA GLN A 261 -18.43 21.21 11.90
C GLN A 261 -17.34 20.45 11.14
N THR A 262 -17.41 20.34 9.80
CA THR A 262 -16.31 19.82 8.97
C THR A 262 -15.06 20.67 9.16
N ARG A 263 -15.20 22.00 9.18
CA ARG A 263 -14.07 22.90 9.44
C ARG A 263 -13.47 22.68 10.83
N ILE A 264 -14.30 22.49 11.86
CA ILE A 264 -13.83 22.15 13.21
C ILE A 264 -13.10 20.81 13.21
N TYR A 265 -13.65 19.79 12.55
CA TYR A 265 -13.07 18.46 12.43
C TYR A 265 -11.70 18.49 11.73
N SER A 266 -11.62 19.12 10.57
CA SER A 266 -10.37 19.34 9.83
C SER A 266 -9.35 20.12 10.65
N ASN A 267 -9.76 21.22 11.31
CA ASN A 267 -8.86 22.00 12.17
C ASN A 267 -8.29 21.18 13.34
N LYS A 268 -9.08 20.26 13.94
CA LYS A 268 -8.57 19.33 14.95
C LYS A 268 -7.50 18.42 14.36
N ILE A 269 -7.76 17.81 13.20
CA ILE A 269 -6.79 16.94 12.48
C ILE A 269 -5.49 17.71 12.16
N ILE A 270 -5.60 18.90 11.56
CA ILE A 270 -4.47 19.78 11.24
C ILE A 270 -3.65 20.09 12.49
N SER A 271 -4.31 20.36 13.62
CA SER A 271 -3.62 20.66 14.88
C SER A 271 -2.78 19.47 15.39
N HIS A 272 -3.26 18.24 15.23
CA HIS A 272 -2.47 17.04 15.54
C HIS A 272 -1.26 16.89 14.61
N TRP A 273 -1.43 17.09 13.29
CA TRP A 273 -0.33 17.03 12.33
C TRP A 273 0.72 18.12 12.54
N ILE A 274 0.31 19.36 12.85
CA ILE A 274 1.22 20.45 13.21
C ILE A 274 1.98 20.12 14.50
N SER A 275 1.28 19.63 15.53
CA SER A 275 1.93 19.20 16.77
C SER A 275 2.96 18.11 16.50
N MET A 276 2.59 17.07 15.74
CA MET A 276 3.49 16.00 15.36
C MET A 276 4.73 16.52 14.62
N GLY A 277 4.55 17.44 13.67
CA GLY A 277 5.65 18.04 12.92
C GLY A 277 6.56 18.98 13.74
N THR A 278 6.05 19.58 14.81
CA THR A 278 6.79 20.58 15.62
C THR A 278 7.40 20.01 16.89
N THR A 279 6.74 19.03 17.51
CA THR A 279 7.14 18.45 18.80
C THR A 279 7.49 16.97 18.71
N GLY A 280 7.18 16.30 17.60
CA GLY A 280 7.28 14.85 17.47
C GLY A 280 6.15 14.09 18.17
N GLU A 281 5.10 14.78 18.61
CA GLU A 281 3.92 14.19 19.26
C GLU A 281 2.63 14.88 18.82
N PRO A 282 1.55 14.14 18.57
CA PRO A 282 0.22 14.71 18.39
C PRO A 282 -0.33 15.25 19.72
N LEU A 283 -1.39 16.05 19.64
CA LEU A 283 -2.08 16.55 20.84
C LEU A 283 -2.71 15.40 21.66
N LYS A 284 -2.79 15.59 22.98
CA LYS A 284 -3.52 14.68 23.89
C LYS A 284 -5.03 14.65 23.54
N PRO A 285 -5.72 13.52 23.75
CA PRO A 285 -5.33 12.34 24.51
C PRO A 285 -4.64 11.22 23.70
N TRP A 286 -4.14 11.49 22.50
CA TRP A 286 -3.54 10.46 21.64
C TRP A 286 -2.35 9.79 22.32
N LEU A 287 -2.50 8.51 22.64
CA LEU A 287 -1.48 7.72 23.32
C LEU A 287 -0.48 7.16 22.32
N ARG A 288 0.77 7.02 22.77
CA ARG A 288 1.82 6.31 22.02
C ARG A 288 1.43 4.84 21.86
N TYR A 289 1.90 4.24 20.77
CA TYR A 289 1.74 2.82 20.50
C TYR A 289 2.40 1.97 21.60
N ASP A 290 1.66 0.98 22.09
CA ASP A 290 2.09 -0.02 23.06
C ASP A 290 1.76 -1.41 22.47
N PRO A 291 2.75 -2.28 22.22
CA PRO A 291 2.49 -3.60 21.65
C PRO A 291 1.65 -4.50 22.56
N SER A 292 1.63 -4.25 23.88
CA SER A 292 0.79 -4.98 24.83
C SER A 292 -0.67 -4.51 24.81
N LYS A 293 -0.91 -3.28 24.36
CA LYS A 293 -2.22 -2.62 24.28
C LYS A 293 -2.30 -1.81 23.00
N SER A 294 -2.43 -2.51 21.88
CA SER A 294 -2.57 -1.88 20.57
C SER A 294 -3.84 -1.04 20.55
N ASN A 295 -3.69 0.27 20.68
CA ASN A 295 -4.76 1.24 20.57
C ASN A 295 -4.48 2.21 19.44
N TYR A 296 -5.53 2.73 18.83
CA TYR A 296 -5.46 3.80 17.85
C TYR A 296 -6.43 4.92 18.22
N LEU A 297 -6.19 6.11 17.67
CA LEU A 297 -7.12 7.22 17.78
C LEU A 297 -8.17 7.10 16.67
N GLN A 298 -9.43 6.92 17.03
CA GLN A 298 -10.55 7.00 16.10
C GLN A 298 -10.90 8.46 15.85
N LEU A 299 -10.78 8.89 14.60
CA LEU A 299 -11.15 10.22 14.14
C LEU A 299 -12.53 10.12 13.51
N THR A 300 -13.56 10.60 14.21
CA THR A 300 -14.94 10.55 13.72
C THR A 300 -15.50 11.97 13.62
N PRO A 301 -16.09 12.37 12.48
CA PRO A 301 -16.66 13.69 12.31
C PRO A 301 -17.82 13.87 13.29
N TYR A 302 -18.01 15.09 13.79
CA TYR A 302 -19.08 15.44 14.73
C TYR A 302 -19.01 14.77 16.11
N HIS A 303 -17.96 14.01 16.40
CA HIS A 303 -17.71 13.37 17.67
C HIS A 303 -16.34 13.78 18.22
N GLU A 304 -16.12 13.57 19.52
CA GLU A 304 -14.78 13.70 20.09
C GLU A 304 -13.91 12.53 19.65
N PHE A 305 -12.61 12.79 19.47
CA PHE A 305 -11.67 11.73 19.11
C PHE A 305 -11.49 10.81 20.31
N SER A 306 -11.58 9.52 20.07
CA SER A 306 -11.55 8.50 21.11
C SER A 306 -10.44 7.50 20.86
N MET A 307 -9.79 7.06 21.94
CA MET A 307 -8.87 5.92 21.86
C MET A 307 -9.70 4.64 21.77
N GLU A 308 -9.40 3.81 20.78
CA GLU A 308 -10.02 2.50 20.60
C GLU A 308 -8.97 1.40 20.69
N SER A 309 -9.36 0.27 21.30
CA SER A 309 -8.52 -0.92 21.34
C SER A 309 -8.68 -1.70 20.04
N TRP A 310 -7.55 -2.03 19.43
CA TRP A 310 -7.52 -2.89 18.27
C TRP A 310 -7.27 -4.34 18.70
N ASN A 311 -8.17 -5.22 18.28
CA ASN A 311 -8.16 -6.65 18.64
C ASN A 311 -8.05 -7.56 17.40
N GLY A 312 -7.48 -7.05 16.30
CA GLY A 312 -7.33 -7.83 15.08
C GLY A 312 -6.30 -8.96 15.22
N ASP A 313 -6.48 -10.00 14.42
CA ASP A 313 -5.53 -11.11 14.31
C ASP A 313 -4.68 -10.96 13.04
N CYS A 314 -3.36 -10.87 13.23
CA CYS A 314 -2.39 -10.77 12.13
C CYS A 314 -1.71 -12.07 11.78
N SER A 315 -2.00 -13.18 12.49
CA SER A 315 -1.28 -14.45 12.34
C SER A 315 -1.15 -14.90 10.88
N ILE A 316 -2.25 -14.88 10.13
CA ILE A 316 -2.28 -15.27 8.71
C ILE A 316 -1.45 -14.31 7.84
N PHE A 317 -1.53 -13.01 8.08
CA PHE A 317 -0.80 -12.02 7.29
C PHE A 317 0.69 -11.98 7.63
N ASP A 318 1.05 -12.26 8.88
CA ASP A 318 2.44 -12.38 9.32
C ASP A 318 3.07 -13.63 8.72
N GLN A 319 2.37 -14.77 8.76
CA GLN A 319 2.81 -16.00 8.09
C GLN A 319 2.97 -15.81 6.58
N SER A 320 2.00 -15.17 5.92
CA SER A 320 2.08 -14.85 4.49
C SER A 320 3.34 -14.05 4.16
N GLU A 321 3.66 -13.03 4.95
CA GLU A 321 4.88 -12.24 4.71
C GLU A 321 6.15 -13.05 5.01
N ASP A 322 6.18 -13.87 6.07
CA ASP A 322 7.30 -14.75 6.38
C ASP A 322 7.56 -15.76 5.25
N ASP A 323 6.51 -16.40 4.74
CA ASP A 323 6.60 -17.31 3.61
C ASP A 323 7.10 -16.59 2.35
N ASN A 324 6.60 -15.38 2.11
CA ASN A 324 7.06 -14.54 1.00
C ASN A 324 8.54 -14.17 1.16
N LEU A 325 9.00 -13.81 2.36
CA LEU A 325 10.40 -13.47 2.61
C LEU A 325 11.33 -14.68 2.51
N LEU A 326 10.92 -15.83 3.03
CA LEU A 326 11.66 -17.09 2.88
C LEU A 326 11.74 -17.50 1.42
N GLN A 327 10.65 -17.38 0.68
CA GLN A 327 10.67 -17.57 -0.75
C GLN A 327 11.52 -16.52 -1.48
N MET A 328 11.63 -15.31 -0.91
CA MET A 328 12.45 -14.23 -1.45
C MET A 328 13.95 -14.36 -1.24
N PHE A 329 14.35 -14.85 -0.08
CA PHE A 329 15.74 -14.76 0.35
C PHE A 329 16.27 -16.08 0.94
N GLY A 330 15.44 -17.11 1.08
CA GLY A 330 15.71 -18.31 1.87
C GLY A 330 16.43 -19.44 1.16
N SER A 331 17.36 -19.16 0.25
CA SER A 331 18.17 -20.21 -0.40
C SER A 331 19.67 -19.96 -0.49
N ASP A 332 20.23 -18.99 0.24
CA ASP A 332 21.69 -18.72 0.21
C ASP A 332 22.40 -18.99 1.54
N ASP A 333 21.91 -19.96 2.33
CA ASP A 333 22.70 -20.56 3.40
C ASP A 333 23.21 -21.94 2.95
N ASP A 334 24.29 -21.93 2.17
CA ASP A 334 25.25 -23.03 1.97
C ASP A 334 26.68 -22.51 2.25
#